data_AF-X1RB16-F1
#
_entry.id   AF-X1RB16-F1
#
_cell.length_a   1.000
_cell.length_b   1.000
_cell.length_c   1.000
_cell.angle_alpha   90.00
_cell.angle_beta   90.00
_cell.angle_gamma   90.00
#
_symmetry.space_group_name_H-M   'P 1'
#
loop_
_entity.id
_entity.type
_entity.pdbx_description
1 polymer ?
#
loop_
_entity_poly.entity_id
_entity_poly.type
_entity_poly.pdbx_seq_one_letter_code
_entity_poly.pdbx_strand_id
1 'polypeptide(L)'
;MENVDVLVLGNPINDYFSNIEIKDIVNYVRTGGNLILVSEYGADYLQKTNLNDIAPNFGILFEKNLIKEQNSNNHNRSSILHIQNFPKNNINLNKTL
;
A
#
# COMPACT_ATOMS: atom_id res chain seq x y z
N MET A 1 -1.39 20.42 -2.96
CA MET A 1 -1.44 19.89 -1.57
C MET A 1 -0.45 20.65 -0.72
N GLU A 2 -0.76 21.92 -0.42
CA GLU A 2 0.13 22.79 0.37
C GLU A 2 -0.11 22.54 1.87
N ASN A 3 0.94 22.61 2.68
CA ASN A 3 0.90 22.43 4.15
C ASN A 3 0.36 21.09 4.66
N VAL A 4 0.52 20.01 3.88
CA VAL A 4 0.21 18.65 4.30
C VAL A 4 1.50 17.92 4.67
N ASP A 5 1.64 17.52 5.93
CA ASP A 5 2.79 16.75 6.40
C ASP A 5 2.81 15.33 5.79
N VAL A 6 1.65 14.67 5.77
CA VAL A 6 1.46 13.31 5.23
C VAL A 6 0.07 13.19 4.59
N LEU A 7 0.02 12.69 3.35
CA LEU A 7 -1.21 12.24 2.70
C LEU A 7 -1.46 10.77 3.02
N VAL A 8 -2.67 10.42 3.46
CA VAL A 8 -3.07 9.04 3.78
C VAL A 8 -4.22 8.60 2.89
N LEU A 9 -4.00 7.54 2.09
CA LEU A 9 -5.03 6.89 1.28
C LEU A 9 -5.35 5.53 1.89
N GLY A 10 -6.39 5.49 2.73
CA GLY A 10 -6.72 4.39 3.64
C GLY A 10 -7.57 3.25 3.05
N ASN A 11 -7.27 2.79 1.83
CA ASN A 11 -8.06 1.81 1.06
C ASN A 11 -9.49 2.29 0.69
N PRO A 12 -9.63 3.07 -0.40
CA PRO A 12 -10.95 3.41 -0.94
C PRO A 12 -11.72 2.16 -1.37
N ILE A 13 -13.06 2.20 -1.24
CA ILE A 13 -13.93 1.07 -1.56
C ILE A 13 -15.00 1.53 -2.55
N ASN A 14 -15.08 0.86 -3.71
CA ASN A 14 -15.93 1.26 -4.83
C ASN A 14 -15.69 2.71 -5.29
N ASP A 15 -14.45 3.17 -5.22
CA ASP A 15 -14.06 4.52 -5.59
C ASP A 15 -12.69 4.52 -6.27
N TYR A 16 -12.56 5.37 -7.29
CA TYR A 16 -11.44 5.37 -8.21
C TYR A 16 -10.85 6.77 -8.32
N PHE A 17 -9.54 6.86 -8.19
CA PHE A 17 -8.81 8.09 -8.49
C PHE A 17 -8.78 8.29 -10.00
N SER A 18 -9.09 9.50 -10.42
CA SER A 18 -8.88 9.95 -11.79
C SER A 18 -7.40 10.09 -12.12
N ASN A 19 -7.07 10.09 -13.42
CA ASN A 19 -5.70 10.30 -13.89
C ASN A 19 -5.08 11.63 -13.40
N ILE A 20 -5.89 12.66 -13.20
CA ILE A 20 -5.41 13.95 -12.69
C ILE A 20 -5.05 13.85 -11.20
N GLU A 21 -5.90 13.21 -10.40
CA GLU A 21 -5.61 12.98 -8.98
C GLU A 21 -4.36 12.11 -8.80
N ILE A 22 -4.23 11.04 -9.57
CA ILE A 22 -3.05 10.17 -9.57
C ILE A 22 -1.80 10.99 -9.88
N LYS A 23 -1.84 11.82 -10.93
CA LYS A 23 -0.71 12.69 -11.30
C LYS A 23 -0.35 13.66 -10.16
N ASP A 24 -1.34 14.25 -9.51
CA ASP A 24 -1.13 15.21 -8.42
C ASP A 24 -0.56 14.54 -7.16
N ILE A 25 -1.04 13.34 -6.83
CA ILE A 25 -0.52 12.50 -5.73
C ILE A 25 0.94 12.13 -6.00
N VAL A 26 1.24 11.66 -7.21
CA VAL A 26 2.61 11.28 -7.58
C VAL A 26 3.54 12.50 -7.57
N ASN A 27 3.08 13.65 -8.08
CA ASN A 27 3.86 14.88 -8.06
C ASN A 27 4.10 15.37 -6.63
N TYR A 28 3.10 15.33 -5.75
CA TYR A 28 3.24 15.70 -4.34
C TYR A 28 4.40 14.94 -3.67
N VAL A 29 4.46 13.61 -3.85
CA VAL A 29 5.56 12.79 -3.32
C VAL A 29 6.91 13.13 -3.96
N ARG A 30 6.95 13.33 -5.29
CA ARG A 30 8.19 13.72 -6.00
C ARG A 30 8.74 15.06 -5.53
N THR A 31 7.90 15.97 -5.08
CA THR A 31 8.30 17.27 -4.52
C THR A 31 8.64 17.23 -3.03
N GLY A 32 8.73 16.05 -2.43
CA GLY A 32 9.12 15.86 -1.03
C GLY A 32 7.96 15.65 -0.06
N GLY A 33 6.74 15.48 -0.55
CA GLY A 33 5.58 15.09 0.26
C GLY A 33 5.64 13.64 0.74
N ASN A 34 4.98 13.34 1.86
CA ASN A 34 4.94 11.99 2.42
C ASN A 34 3.60 11.31 2.11
N LEU A 35 3.62 10.05 1.69
CA LEU A 35 2.42 9.30 1.32
C LEU A 35 2.35 7.97 2.08
N ILE A 36 1.19 7.71 2.68
CA ILE A 36 0.82 6.39 3.22
C ILE A 36 -0.28 5.82 2.34
N LEU A 37 -0.01 4.68 1.72
CA LEU A 37 -1.00 3.87 1.00
C LEU A 37 -1.36 2.66 1.85
N VAL A 38 -2.65 2.42 2.02
CA VAL A 38 -3.18 1.21 2.64
C VAL A 38 -4.04 0.50 1.62
N SER A 39 -3.82 -0.80 1.45
CA SER A 39 -4.66 -1.67 0.64
C SER A 39 -5.10 -2.86 1.49
N GLU A 40 -6.29 -3.39 1.22
CA GLU A 40 -6.82 -4.58 1.87
C GLU A 40 -6.62 -5.84 1.01
N TYR A 41 -7.02 -7.00 1.52
CA TYR A 41 -6.93 -8.27 0.81
C TYR A 41 -7.66 -8.21 -0.55
N GLY A 42 -7.08 -8.89 -1.54
CA GLY A 42 -7.56 -8.88 -2.91
C GLY A 42 -7.38 -7.56 -3.66
N ALA A 43 -6.74 -6.55 -3.04
CA ALA A 43 -6.32 -5.29 -3.65
C ALA A 43 -7.45 -4.61 -4.47
N ASP A 44 -7.07 -3.88 -5.51
CA ASP A 44 -7.98 -3.16 -6.43
C ASP A 44 -9.15 -4.01 -6.94
N TYR A 45 -8.94 -5.31 -7.16
CA TYR A 45 -9.98 -6.19 -7.68
C TYR A 45 -11.15 -6.40 -6.71
N LEU A 46 -10.86 -6.66 -5.43
CA LEU A 46 -11.93 -6.85 -4.43
C LEU A 46 -12.46 -5.52 -3.91
N GLN A 47 -11.56 -4.55 -3.72
CA GLN A 47 -11.89 -3.26 -3.14
C GLN A 47 -12.55 -2.31 -4.15
N LYS A 48 -12.45 -2.63 -5.45
CA LYS A 48 -12.95 -1.80 -6.56
C LYS A 48 -12.40 -0.38 -6.47
N THR A 49 -11.08 -0.31 -6.45
CA THR A 49 -10.28 0.91 -6.47
C THR A 49 -9.12 0.73 -7.44
N ASN A 50 -8.20 1.69 -7.51
CA ASN A 50 -7.06 1.69 -8.41
C ASN A 50 -5.79 2.20 -7.72
N LEU A 51 -5.49 1.67 -6.53
CA LEU A 51 -4.24 2.00 -5.84
C LEU A 51 -3.01 1.54 -6.61
N ASN A 52 -3.13 0.49 -7.45
CA ASN A 52 -2.04 0.08 -8.34
C ASN A 52 -1.84 1.01 -9.55
N ASP A 53 -2.64 2.05 -9.74
CA ASP A 53 -2.29 3.13 -10.67
C ASP A 53 -1.33 4.15 -10.00
N ILE A 54 -1.24 4.14 -8.66
CA ILE A 54 -0.39 5.03 -7.86
C ILE A 54 0.88 4.29 -7.38
N ALA A 55 0.73 3.18 -6.67
CA ALA A 55 1.81 2.50 -5.95
C ALA A 55 3.04 2.11 -6.82
N PRO A 56 2.88 1.65 -8.08
CA PRO A 56 4.03 1.28 -8.91
C PRO A 56 4.96 2.44 -9.27
N ASN A 57 4.49 3.69 -9.19
CA ASN A 57 5.35 4.87 -9.34
C ASN A 57 6.45 4.95 -8.27
N PHE A 58 6.34 4.14 -7.21
CA PHE A 58 7.27 4.06 -6.09
C PHE A 58 7.85 2.64 -5.91
N GLY A 59 7.70 1.76 -6.90
CA GLY A 59 8.23 0.39 -6.87
C GLY A 59 7.45 -0.58 -5.97
N ILE A 60 6.20 -0.26 -5.62
CA ILE A 60 5.31 -1.08 -4.78
C ILE A 60 4.16 -1.59 -5.63
N LEU A 61 3.73 -2.84 -5.39
CA LEU A 61 2.57 -3.45 -6.04
C LEU A 61 1.69 -4.14 -4.98
N PHE A 62 0.39 -3.83 -4.97
CA PHE A 62 -0.60 -4.57 -4.18
C PHE A 62 -1.13 -5.74 -4.98
N GLU A 63 -0.72 -6.94 -4.61
CA GLU A 63 -1.16 -8.16 -5.27
C GLU A 63 -2.61 -8.53 -4.90
N LYS A 64 -3.34 -9.09 -5.87
CA LYS A 64 -4.66 -9.70 -5.65
C LYS A 64 -4.49 -11.05 -4.94
N ASN A 65 -4.12 -11.02 -3.67
CA ASN A 65 -3.94 -12.20 -2.84
C ASN A 65 -4.45 -11.98 -1.41
N LEU A 66 -4.34 -13.01 -0.58
CA LEU A 66 -4.67 -12.97 0.84
C LEU A 66 -3.56 -13.69 1.60
N ILE A 67 -2.88 -12.97 2.48
CA ILE A 67 -1.89 -13.54 3.38
C ILE A 67 -2.63 -14.34 4.46
N LYS A 68 -2.18 -15.55 4.72
CA LYS A 68 -2.72 -16.43 5.77
C LYS A 68 -1.60 -16.92 6.66
N GLU A 69 -1.89 -17.05 7.95
CA GLU A 69 -0.96 -17.67 8.89
C GLU A 69 -0.91 -19.18 8.64
N GLN A 70 0.30 -19.71 8.50
CA GLN A 70 0.52 -21.14 8.41
C GLN A 70 0.46 -21.76 9.80
N ASN A 71 -0.45 -22.71 10.00
CA ASN A 71 -0.56 -23.46 11.24
C ASN A 71 -0.52 -24.97 10.90
N SER A 72 0.38 -25.71 11.54
CA SER A 72 0.53 -27.16 11.35
C SER A 72 -0.68 -27.96 11.83
N ASN A 73 -1.45 -27.41 12.78
CA ASN A 73 -2.53 -28.11 13.47
C ASN A 73 -3.91 -27.79 12.89
N ASN A 74 -4.01 -26.82 11.98
CA ASN A 74 -5.29 -26.39 11.43
C ASN A 74 -5.19 -26.14 9.93
N HIS A 75 -5.82 -27.02 9.14
CA HIS A 75 -5.87 -26.86 7.68
C HIS A 75 -6.69 -25.63 7.26
N ASN A 76 -7.58 -25.18 8.16
CA ASN A 76 -8.30 -23.93 8.03
C ASN A 76 -7.40 -22.77 8.52
N ARG A 77 -6.48 -22.37 7.65
CA ARG A 77 -5.51 -21.30 7.89
C ARG A 77 -6.22 -19.98 8.22
N SER A 78 -5.83 -19.30 9.30
CA SER A 78 -6.40 -18.03 9.75
C SER A 78 -5.95 -16.86 8.88
N SER A 79 -6.87 -15.93 8.62
CA SER A 79 -6.57 -14.62 8.02
C SER A 79 -6.15 -13.57 9.05
N ILE A 80 -6.28 -13.87 10.35
CA ILE A 80 -5.73 -13.06 11.43
C ILE A 80 -4.25 -13.40 11.54
N LEU A 81 -3.38 -12.42 11.30
CA LEU A 81 -1.93 -12.57 11.33
C LEU A 81 -1.40 -12.19 12.71
N HIS A 82 -0.69 -13.10 13.36
CA HIS A 82 0.03 -12.82 14.60
C HIS A 82 1.45 -12.37 14.28
N ILE A 83 1.68 -11.05 14.29
CA ILE A 83 3.04 -10.49 14.15
C ILE A 83 3.75 -10.63 15.50
N GLN A 84 4.65 -11.60 15.60
CA GLN A 84 5.39 -11.87 16.84
C GLN A 84 6.69 -11.08 16.94
N ASN A 85 7.34 -10.84 15.79
CA ASN A 85 8.62 -10.15 15.70
C ASN A 85 8.67 -9.38 14.39
N PHE A 86 9.20 -8.16 14.43
CA PHE A 86 9.59 -7.44 13.22
C PHE A 86 11.05 -7.78 12.91
N PRO A 87 11.35 -8.35 11.73
CA PRO A 87 12.74 -8.56 11.35
C PRO A 87 13.45 -7.20 11.32
N LYS A 88 14.69 -7.15 11.80
CA LYS A 88 15.59 -6.01 11.58
C LYS A 88 15.92 -5.97 10.10
N ASN A 89 15.09 -5.29 9.34
CA ASN A 89 15.38 -5.00 7.94
C ASN A 89 16.29 -3.78 7.91
N ASN A 90 17.45 -3.91 7.26
CA ASN A 90 18.23 -2.77 6.82
C ASN A 90 17.47 -2.12 5.66
N ILE A 91 16.40 -1.39 5.97
CA ILE A 91 15.79 -0.46 5.02
C ILE A 91 16.85 0.61 4.81
N ASN A 92 17.72 0.39 3.82
CA ASN A 92 18.70 1.38 3.40
C ASN A 92 17.91 2.59 2.90
N LEU A 93 17.81 3.62 3.73
CA LEU A 93 17.35 4.97 3.34
C LEU A 93 18.35 5.68 2.41
N ASN A 94 19.35 4.96 1.88
CA ASN A 94 20.43 5.51 1.08
C ASN A 94 20.59 4.74 -0.25
N LYS A 95 20.11 5.35 -1.34
CA LYS A 95 20.87 5.65 -2.59
C LYS A 95 19.97 6.39 -3.60
N THR A 96 20.12 7.72 -3.71
CA THR A 96 20.75 8.49 -4.82
C THR A 96 19.94 8.52 -6.12
N LEU A 97 19.72 9.62 -6.86
CA LEU A 97 20.25 11.00 -6.93
C LEU A 97 19.09 11.97 -7.19
#